data_AF-A0A414D7J9-F1
#
_entry.id   AF-A0A414D7J9-F1
#
_cell.length_a   1.000
_cell.length_b   1.000
_cell.length_c   1.000
_cell.angle_alpha   90.00
_cell.angle_beta   90.00
_cell.angle_gamma   90.00
#
_symmetry.space_group_name_H-M   'P 1'
#
loop_
_entity.id
_entity.type
_entity.pdbx_description
1 polymer ?
#
loop_
_entity_poly.entity_id
_entity_poly.type
_entity_poly.pdbx_seq_one_letter_code
_entity_poly.pdbx_strand_id
1 'polypeptide(L)'
;MINLRFYFDEYKRQLAEIRTFIQSVELQKDVISEIEFYENKEKKRLNLLLQYSAIIKQVVETPIQYNAAIISIYGCFEQYIDNVFNEYCLAIYGIVDKYDNLPEKMKEKHIKKLGEFLSNPQRYKNYDLTDKQAVKNAVEAFNNPKEGFGNNQKLILSHGGNLKIEQILELANDLGIKNFEKSIVSNYLFKSYFLKRELFNEETYNRLISNGSKRLFEMLDRLVQERNNVAHGWVETRIKLSDIASEYIDYMESLAESILEGLIKSFYIIKYENDKMCLIGKPLKVIDHHIICINNREIVFHKEDYLLAVKGNIIKVLTIKSIQKDGVDIEHIKEKNVDIGVGFEKRVDLNVDEKYEFYCEK
;
A
#
# COMPACT_ATOMS: atom_id res chain seq x y z
N MET A 1 -15.20 -4.35 8.47
CA MET A 1 -14.33 -3.21 8.10
C MET A 1 -13.09 -3.81 7.49
N ILE A 2 -12.70 -3.37 6.29
CA ILE A 2 -11.51 -3.92 5.62
C ILE A 2 -10.26 -3.48 6.38
N ASN A 3 -9.37 -4.40 6.71
CA ASN A 3 -8.17 -4.10 7.47
C ASN A 3 -6.98 -3.63 6.61
N LEU A 4 -7.22 -3.14 5.40
CA LEU A 4 -6.15 -2.72 4.47
C LEU A 4 -5.26 -1.61 5.06
N ARG A 5 -5.86 -0.64 5.77
CA ARG A 5 -5.09 0.47 6.38
C ARG A 5 -4.18 0.00 7.51
N PHE A 6 -4.61 -0.99 8.29
CA PHE A 6 -3.80 -1.58 9.36
C PHE A 6 -2.48 -2.13 8.83
N TYR A 7 -2.50 -2.88 7.72
CA TYR A 7 -1.27 -3.41 7.13
C TYR A 7 -0.34 -2.32 6.59
N PHE A 8 -0.91 -1.22 6.10
CA PHE A 8 -0.12 -0.05 5.72
C PHE A 8 0.51 0.65 6.93
N ASP A 9 -0.23 0.82 8.02
CA ASP A 9 0.29 1.42 9.25
C ASP A 9 1.38 0.54 9.89
N GLU A 10 1.22 -0.80 9.85
CA GLU A 10 2.26 -1.75 10.27
C GLU A 10 3.52 -1.64 9.40
N TYR A 11 3.35 -1.61 8.07
CA TYR A 11 4.45 -1.44 7.12
C TYR A 11 5.19 -0.12 7.35
N LYS A 12 4.46 0.98 7.56
CA LYS A 12 5.04 2.30 7.86
C LYS A 12 5.84 2.29 9.17
N ARG A 13 5.34 1.59 10.20
CA ARG A 13 6.09 1.39 11.45
C ARG A 13 7.40 0.62 11.22
N GLN A 14 7.37 -0.47 10.45
CA GLN A 14 8.56 -1.25 10.11
C GLN A 14 9.59 -0.42 9.32
N LEU A 15 9.12 0.38 8.35
CA LEU A 15 9.98 1.32 7.63
C LEU A 15 10.61 2.38 8.55
N ALA A 16 9.85 2.91 9.52
CA ALA A 16 10.39 3.84 10.52
C ALA A 16 11.47 3.19 11.39
N GLU A 17 11.27 1.93 11.81
CA GLU A 17 12.27 1.17 12.58
C GLU A 17 13.56 0.96 11.77
N ILE A 18 13.44 0.61 10.49
CA ILE A 18 14.60 0.49 9.58
C ILE A 18 15.29 1.84 9.40
N ARG A 19 14.53 2.93 9.26
CA ARG A 19 15.07 4.30 9.17
C ARG A 19 15.88 4.65 10.42
N THR A 20 15.35 4.37 11.61
CA THR A 20 16.05 4.59 12.88
C THR A 20 17.31 3.73 12.99
N PHE A 21 17.26 2.47 12.56
CA PHE A 21 18.44 1.60 12.50
C PHE A 21 19.52 2.20 11.61
N ILE A 22 19.18 2.65 10.40
CA ILE A 22 20.15 3.28 9.49
C ILE A 22 20.74 4.55 10.11
N GLN A 23 19.90 5.41 10.69
CA GLN A 23 20.36 6.62 11.39
C GLN A 23 21.32 6.30 12.53
N SER A 24 21.08 5.21 13.27
CA SER A 24 21.97 4.77 14.33
C SER A 24 23.34 4.34 13.80
N VAL A 25 23.38 3.70 12.63
CA VAL A 25 24.64 3.29 11.97
C VAL A 25 25.41 4.52 11.48
N GLU A 26 24.74 5.52 10.93
CA GLU A 26 25.40 6.77 10.53
C GLU A 26 25.93 7.55 11.75
N LEU A 27 25.15 7.65 12.82
CA LEU A 27 25.59 8.30 14.06
C LEU A 27 26.81 7.62 14.69
N GLN A 28 26.90 6.29 14.59
CA GLN A 28 28.08 5.55 15.05
C GLN A 28 29.35 5.96 14.28
N LYS A 29 29.26 6.27 12.97
CA LYS A 29 30.40 6.77 12.18
C LYS A 29 30.85 8.15 12.65
N ASP A 30 29.89 9.02 12.98
CA ASP A 30 30.18 10.36 13.48
C ASP A 30 30.89 10.28 14.85
N VAL A 31 30.40 9.42 15.75
CA VAL A 31 31.01 9.18 17.06
C VAL A 31 32.43 8.61 16.93
N ILE A 32 32.68 7.68 16.01
CA ILE A 32 34.04 7.18 15.74
C ILE A 32 34.96 8.34 15.33
N SER A 33 34.51 9.18 14.41
CA SER A 33 35.26 10.31 13.89
C SER A 33 35.59 11.33 14.98
N GLU A 34 34.65 11.56 15.90
CA GLU A 34 34.83 12.44 17.05
C GLU A 34 35.84 11.86 18.06
N ILE A 35 35.76 10.56 18.37
CA ILE A 35 36.72 9.89 19.25
C ILE A 35 38.15 9.95 18.68
N GLU A 36 38.32 9.69 17.38
CA GLU A 36 39.61 9.78 16.69
C GLU A 36 40.17 11.21 16.72
N PHE A 37 39.32 12.24 16.64
CA PHE A 37 39.74 13.64 16.76
C PHE A 37 40.29 13.97 18.16
N TYR A 38 39.61 13.52 19.22
CA TYR A 38 40.03 13.78 20.60
C TYR A 38 41.29 12.99 21.01
N GLU A 39 41.47 11.78 20.50
CA GLU A 39 42.70 10.99 20.71
C GLU A 39 43.95 11.75 20.25
N ASN A 40 43.85 12.42 19.10
CA ASN A 40 44.95 13.18 18.52
C ASN A 40 45.32 14.45 19.33
N LYS A 41 44.45 14.91 20.23
CA LYS A 41 44.65 16.12 21.05
C LYS A 41 45.02 15.85 22.51
N GLU A 42 44.50 14.81 23.15
CA GLU A 42 44.73 14.53 24.58
C GLU A 42 45.23 13.10 24.83
N LYS A 43 46.56 12.92 24.77
CA LYS A 43 47.26 11.62 24.78
C LYS A 43 47.09 10.71 26.01
N LYS A 44 46.25 11.01 27.00
CA LYS A 44 46.12 10.18 28.22
C LYS A 44 44.74 10.27 28.89
N ARG A 45 43.80 9.36 28.52
CA ARG A 45 42.84 8.64 29.42
C ARG A 45 41.68 7.95 28.67
N LEU A 46 41.92 7.18 27.59
CA LEU A 46 40.81 6.67 26.76
C LEU A 46 40.88 5.19 26.36
N ASN A 47 41.56 4.30 27.10
CA ASN A 47 41.73 2.89 26.69
C ASN A 47 40.41 2.15 26.36
N LEU A 48 39.36 2.33 27.16
CA LEU A 48 38.06 1.67 26.90
C LEU A 48 37.32 2.29 25.71
N LEU A 49 37.37 3.62 25.57
CA LEU A 49 36.73 4.35 24.46
C LEU A 49 37.40 4.06 23.12
N LEU A 50 38.72 3.89 23.10
CA LEU A 50 39.47 3.47 21.91
C LEU A 50 39.18 2.01 21.52
N GLN A 51 39.10 1.10 22.50
CA GLN A 51 38.68 -0.28 22.25
C GLN A 51 37.24 -0.34 21.70
N TYR A 52 36.34 0.46 22.26
CA TYR A 52 34.96 0.57 21.79
C TYR A 52 34.88 1.11 20.36
N SER A 53 35.60 2.20 20.06
CA SER A 53 35.69 2.78 18.71
C SER A 53 36.22 1.79 17.69
N ALA A 54 37.30 1.05 18.02
CA ALA A 54 37.89 0.04 17.13
C ALA A 54 36.89 -1.08 16.76
N ILE A 55 36.11 -1.56 17.74
CA ILE A 55 35.09 -2.60 17.50
C ILE A 55 33.94 -2.05 16.65
N ILE A 56 33.41 -0.87 16.97
CA ILE A 56 32.33 -0.26 16.17
C ILE A 56 32.80 -0.04 14.74
N LYS A 57 34.03 0.45 14.54
CA LYS A 57 34.59 0.69 13.22
C LYS A 57 34.58 -0.59 12.38
N GLN A 58 35.05 -1.70 12.96
CA GLN A 58 34.99 -3.00 12.30
C GLN A 58 33.56 -3.40 11.93
N VAL A 59 32.58 -3.20 12.82
CA VAL A 59 31.17 -3.54 12.59
C VAL A 59 30.53 -2.67 11.50
N VAL A 60 30.77 -1.36 11.54
CA VAL A 60 30.16 -0.38 10.63
C VAL A 60 30.77 -0.48 9.21
N GLU A 61 32.03 -0.88 9.10
CA GLU A 61 32.67 -1.14 7.80
C GLU A 61 32.20 -2.45 7.15
N THR A 62 31.53 -3.34 7.90
CA THR A 62 30.97 -4.58 7.32
C THR A 62 29.75 -4.30 6.42
N PRO A 63 29.48 -5.16 5.42
CA PRO A 63 28.24 -5.11 4.66
C PRO A 63 27.00 -5.48 5.46
N ILE A 64 27.16 -5.99 6.70
CA ILE A 64 26.06 -6.59 7.45
C ILE A 64 24.95 -5.58 7.66
N GLN A 65 25.30 -4.33 8.00
CA GLN A 65 24.32 -3.27 8.22
C GLN A 65 23.53 -2.95 6.95
N TYR A 66 24.23 -2.88 5.81
CA TYR A 66 23.61 -2.67 4.51
C TYR A 66 22.68 -3.83 4.12
N ASN A 67 23.17 -5.06 4.25
CA ASN A 67 22.43 -6.27 3.93
C ASN A 67 21.16 -6.37 4.78
N ALA A 68 21.27 -6.11 6.08
CA ALA A 68 20.15 -6.08 7.00
C ALA A 68 19.11 -5.04 6.58
N ALA A 69 19.53 -3.82 6.23
CA ALA A 69 18.61 -2.78 5.78
C ALA A 69 17.88 -3.18 4.48
N ILE A 70 18.60 -3.61 3.45
CA ILE A 70 18.01 -3.99 2.15
C ILE A 70 17.05 -5.17 2.28
N ILE A 71 17.46 -6.24 2.98
CA ILE A 71 16.62 -7.41 3.22
C ILE A 71 15.36 -7.01 3.99
N SER A 72 15.50 -6.15 5.01
CA SER A 72 14.36 -5.73 5.84
C SER A 72 13.36 -4.89 5.05
N ILE A 73 13.82 -3.90 4.26
CA ILE A 73 12.93 -3.04 3.45
C ILE A 73 12.18 -3.87 2.42
N TYR A 74 12.89 -4.76 1.71
CA TYR A 74 12.25 -5.60 0.72
C TYR A 74 11.30 -6.61 1.37
N GLY A 75 11.71 -7.24 2.47
CA GLY A 75 10.93 -8.23 3.19
C GLY A 75 9.63 -7.65 3.76
N CYS A 76 9.68 -6.46 4.37
CA CYS A 76 8.47 -5.80 4.86
C CYS A 76 7.55 -5.35 3.73
N PHE A 77 8.10 -4.95 2.58
CA PHE A 77 7.29 -4.62 1.41
C PHE A 77 6.60 -5.84 0.80
N GLU A 78 7.30 -6.97 0.67
CA GLU A 78 6.71 -8.23 0.21
C GLU A 78 5.58 -8.69 1.11
N GLN A 79 5.81 -8.69 2.43
CA GLN A 79 4.79 -8.99 3.42
C GLN A 79 3.59 -8.03 3.35
N TYR A 80 3.84 -6.73 3.17
CA TYR A 80 2.79 -5.74 3.01
C TYR A 80 1.91 -6.03 1.80
N ILE A 81 2.51 -6.26 0.63
CA ILE A 81 1.80 -6.57 -0.62
C ILE A 81 0.96 -7.84 -0.44
N ASP A 82 1.55 -8.92 0.09
CA ASP A 82 0.82 -10.17 0.34
C ASP A 82 -0.41 -9.94 1.23
N ASN A 83 -0.23 -9.22 2.33
CA ASN A 83 -1.30 -8.94 3.29
C ASN A 83 -2.43 -8.10 2.67
N VAL A 84 -2.10 -7.01 1.97
CA VAL A 84 -3.15 -6.12 1.41
C VAL A 84 -3.89 -6.78 0.25
N PHE A 85 -3.21 -7.51 -0.62
CA PHE A 85 -3.89 -8.23 -1.70
C PHE A 85 -4.71 -9.41 -1.15
N ASN A 86 -4.26 -10.04 -0.07
CA ASN A 86 -5.05 -11.04 0.65
C ASN A 86 -6.33 -10.44 1.23
N GLU A 87 -6.22 -9.35 1.98
CA GLU A 87 -7.37 -8.68 2.56
C GLU A 87 -8.36 -8.18 1.49
N TYR A 88 -7.84 -7.60 0.41
CA TYR A 88 -8.65 -7.15 -0.72
C TYR A 88 -9.43 -8.33 -1.37
N CYS A 89 -8.76 -9.46 -1.58
CA CYS A 89 -9.36 -10.66 -2.14
C CYS A 89 -10.50 -11.20 -1.24
N LEU A 90 -10.29 -11.28 0.09
CA LEU A 90 -11.35 -11.62 1.05
C LEU A 90 -12.52 -10.64 0.99
N ALA A 91 -12.22 -9.35 0.88
CA ALA A 91 -13.21 -8.30 0.85
C ALA A 91 -14.13 -8.40 -0.38
N ILE A 92 -13.59 -8.71 -1.57
CA ILE A 92 -14.39 -8.97 -2.77
C ILE A 92 -15.36 -10.13 -2.53
N TYR A 93 -14.87 -11.24 -1.97
CA TYR A 93 -15.72 -12.40 -1.71
C TYR A 93 -16.86 -12.08 -0.73
N GLY A 94 -16.62 -11.23 0.26
CA GLY A 94 -17.64 -10.76 1.19
C GLY A 94 -18.77 -9.95 0.53
N ILE A 95 -18.50 -9.30 -0.61
CA ILE A 95 -19.49 -8.49 -1.36
C ILE A 95 -20.37 -9.39 -2.24
N VAL A 96 -19.74 -10.36 -2.90
CA VAL A 96 -20.33 -11.07 -4.03
C VAL A 96 -21.19 -12.25 -3.56
N ASP A 97 -22.47 -12.27 -3.97
CA ASP A 97 -23.42 -13.30 -3.53
C ASP A 97 -23.37 -14.59 -4.35
N LYS A 98 -22.83 -14.55 -5.58
CA LYS A 98 -22.73 -15.70 -6.50
C LYS A 98 -21.37 -15.71 -7.17
N TYR A 99 -20.79 -16.90 -7.36
CA TYR A 99 -19.46 -17.03 -7.97
C TYR A 99 -19.36 -16.35 -9.34
N ASP A 100 -20.41 -16.43 -10.16
CA ASP A 100 -20.44 -15.84 -11.50
C ASP A 100 -20.29 -14.31 -11.52
N ASN A 101 -20.63 -13.64 -10.42
CA ASN A 101 -20.53 -12.19 -10.25
C ASN A 101 -19.12 -11.75 -9.84
N LEU A 102 -18.17 -12.68 -9.62
CA LEU A 102 -16.78 -12.33 -9.41
C LEU A 102 -16.18 -11.72 -10.68
N PRO A 103 -15.15 -10.87 -10.55
CA PRO A 103 -14.42 -10.37 -11.70
C PRO A 103 -13.93 -11.50 -12.59
N GLU A 104 -14.11 -11.38 -13.90
CA GLU A 104 -13.83 -12.46 -14.87
C GLU A 104 -12.38 -12.98 -14.75
N LYS A 105 -11.42 -12.06 -14.65
CA LYS A 105 -9.99 -12.39 -14.46
C LYS A 105 -9.73 -13.21 -13.20
N MET A 106 -10.46 -12.93 -12.13
CA MET A 106 -10.33 -13.65 -10.86
C MET A 106 -10.87 -15.07 -10.99
N LYS A 107 -11.99 -15.26 -11.69
CA LYS A 107 -12.54 -16.60 -12.00
C LYS A 107 -11.58 -17.40 -12.87
N GLU A 108 -11.05 -16.78 -13.93
CA GLU A 108 -10.04 -17.39 -14.82
C GLU A 108 -8.82 -17.84 -14.02
N LYS A 109 -8.27 -16.97 -13.17
CA LYS A 109 -7.11 -17.30 -12.33
C LYS A 109 -7.40 -18.41 -11.34
N HIS A 110 -8.55 -18.37 -10.66
CA HIS A 110 -8.91 -19.40 -9.70
C HIS A 110 -8.95 -20.79 -10.37
N ILE A 111 -9.65 -20.90 -11.51
CA ILE A 111 -9.76 -22.17 -12.24
C ILE A 111 -8.38 -22.64 -12.73
N LYS A 112 -7.58 -21.73 -13.32
CA LYS A 112 -6.23 -22.04 -13.81
C LYS A 112 -5.33 -22.54 -12.68
N LYS A 113 -5.29 -21.82 -11.55
CA LYS A 113 -4.42 -22.15 -10.41
C LYS A 113 -4.85 -23.41 -9.67
N LEU A 114 -6.16 -23.66 -9.59
CA LEU A 114 -6.69 -24.94 -9.10
C LEU A 114 -6.24 -26.10 -10.00
N GLY A 115 -6.32 -25.93 -11.33
CA GLY A 115 -5.84 -26.94 -12.28
C GLY A 115 -4.34 -27.19 -12.21
N GLU A 116 -3.53 -26.13 -12.10
CA GLU A 116 -2.08 -26.23 -11.89
C GLU A 116 -1.74 -26.97 -10.60
N PHE A 117 -2.44 -26.64 -9.50
CA PHE A 117 -2.28 -27.29 -8.20
C PHE A 117 -2.61 -28.79 -8.29
N LEU A 118 -3.77 -29.17 -8.81
CA LEU A 118 -4.20 -30.57 -8.90
C LEU A 118 -3.31 -31.40 -9.84
N SER A 119 -2.73 -30.76 -10.87
CA SER A 119 -1.82 -31.44 -11.80
C SER A 119 -0.43 -31.64 -11.20
N ASN A 120 0.03 -30.74 -10.33
CA ASN A 120 1.34 -30.85 -9.70
C ASN A 120 1.35 -30.28 -8.26
N PRO A 121 0.74 -30.98 -7.28
CA PRO A 121 0.62 -30.48 -5.91
C PRO A 121 1.97 -30.25 -5.22
N GLN A 122 3.02 -30.96 -5.68
CA GLN A 122 4.36 -30.88 -5.12
C GLN A 122 5.01 -29.50 -5.30
N ARG A 123 4.56 -28.69 -6.27
CA ARG A 123 5.01 -27.29 -6.44
C ARG A 123 4.47 -26.35 -5.37
N TYR A 124 3.43 -26.76 -4.64
CA TYR A 124 2.68 -25.95 -3.68
C TYR A 124 2.76 -26.50 -2.25
N LYS A 125 3.80 -27.30 -1.94
CA LYS A 125 3.96 -27.93 -0.61
C LYS A 125 3.86 -26.98 0.57
N ASN A 126 4.27 -25.72 0.38
CA ASN A 126 4.30 -24.71 1.43
C ASN A 126 2.92 -24.07 1.69
N TYR A 127 1.89 -24.44 0.93
CA TYR A 127 0.58 -23.78 1.02
C TYR A 127 -0.33 -24.40 2.10
N ASP A 128 0.10 -25.52 2.70
CA ASP A 128 -0.69 -26.31 3.65
C ASP A 128 -2.09 -26.63 3.09
N LEU A 129 -2.12 -27.10 1.85
CA LEU A 129 -3.32 -27.40 1.09
C LEU A 129 -3.22 -28.82 0.52
N THR A 130 -4.25 -29.63 0.75
CA THR A 130 -4.36 -30.98 0.17
C THR A 130 -5.29 -30.98 -1.04
N ASP A 131 -5.16 -31.96 -1.93
CA ASP A 131 -6.01 -32.12 -3.12
C ASP A 131 -7.50 -32.16 -2.76
N LYS A 132 -7.86 -32.94 -1.71
CA LYS A 132 -9.24 -33.02 -1.22
C LYS A 132 -9.75 -31.67 -0.71
N GLN A 133 -8.91 -30.93 0.01
CA GLN A 133 -9.27 -29.61 0.51
C GLN A 133 -9.43 -28.61 -0.63
N ALA A 134 -8.53 -28.63 -1.62
CA ALA A 134 -8.58 -27.73 -2.78
C ALA A 134 -9.88 -27.91 -3.59
N VAL A 135 -10.26 -29.17 -3.85
CA VAL A 135 -11.52 -29.51 -4.54
C VAL A 135 -12.73 -29.11 -3.70
N LYS A 136 -12.73 -29.44 -2.41
CA LYS A 136 -13.83 -29.08 -1.49
C LYS A 136 -14.06 -27.57 -1.46
N ASN A 137 -13.00 -26.80 -1.25
CA ASN A 137 -13.04 -25.34 -1.26
C ASN A 137 -13.58 -24.80 -2.60
N ALA A 138 -13.14 -25.36 -3.73
CA ALA A 138 -13.61 -24.91 -5.04
C ALA A 138 -15.11 -25.14 -5.20
N VAL A 139 -15.61 -26.32 -4.82
CA VAL A 139 -17.05 -26.64 -4.85
C VAL A 139 -17.83 -25.70 -3.91
N GLU A 140 -17.35 -25.47 -2.70
CA GLU A 140 -17.96 -24.53 -1.77
C GLU A 140 -17.98 -23.12 -2.36
N ALA A 141 -16.89 -22.68 -2.99
CA ALA A 141 -16.77 -21.36 -3.59
C ALA A 141 -17.73 -21.16 -4.76
N PHE A 142 -17.94 -22.19 -5.58
CA PHE A 142 -18.90 -22.15 -6.69
C PHE A 142 -20.34 -22.02 -6.20
N ASN A 143 -20.66 -22.60 -5.05
CA ASN A 143 -22.00 -22.51 -4.46
C ASN A 143 -22.20 -21.24 -3.62
N ASN A 144 -21.18 -20.88 -2.84
CA ASN A 144 -21.17 -19.73 -1.93
C ASN A 144 -19.74 -19.16 -1.80
N PRO A 145 -19.39 -18.11 -2.54
CA PRO A 145 -18.05 -17.50 -2.49
C PRO A 145 -17.63 -17.03 -1.10
N LYS A 146 -18.59 -16.67 -0.23
CA LYS A 146 -18.32 -16.19 1.14
C LYS A 146 -17.79 -17.28 2.06
N GLU A 147 -18.13 -18.54 1.79
CA GLU A 147 -17.77 -19.69 2.63
C GLU A 147 -16.59 -20.48 2.04
N GLY A 148 -16.55 -20.68 0.72
CA GLY A 148 -15.66 -21.67 0.12
C GLY A 148 -14.23 -21.24 -0.19
N PHE A 149 -13.89 -19.96 -0.06
CA PHE A 149 -12.58 -19.48 -0.51
C PHE A 149 -11.43 -19.58 0.51
N GLY A 150 -11.72 -20.04 1.74
CA GLY A 150 -10.79 -20.04 2.87
C GLY A 150 -9.33 -20.39 2.52
N ASN A 151 -9.06 -21.59 1.98
CA ASN A 151 -7.68 -22.00 1.66
C ASN A 151 -7.30 -21.90 0.18
N ASN A 152 -8.25 -21.76 -0.75
CA ASN A 152 -7.92 -21.60 -2.18
C ASN A 152 -7.41 -20.20 -2.52
N GLN A 153 -7.62 -19.24 -1.61
CA GLN A 153 -7.10 -17.89 -1.75
C GLN A 153 -5.59 -17.83 -2.02
N LYS A 154 -4.79 -18.66 -1.34
CA LYS A 154 -3.33 -18.72 -1.56
C LYS A 154 -2.98 -19.07 -3.02
N LEU A 155 -3.79 -19.91 -3.66
CA LEU A 155 -3.60 -20.26 -5.08
C LEU A 155 -3.84 -19.06 -5.99
N ILE A 156 -4.85 -18.23 -5.70
CA ILE A 156 -5.15 -17.01 -6.46
C ILE A 156 -4.08 -15.94 -6.23
N LEU A 157 -3.59 -15.81 -5.01
CA LEU A 157 -2.56 -14.82 -4.69
C LEU A 157 -1.16 -15.26 -5.13
N SER A 158 -1.00 -16.53 -5.53
CA SER A 158 0.29 -17.02 -6.01
C SER A 158 0.81 -16.20 -7.20
N HIS A 159 2.03 -15.69 -7.05
CA HIS A 159 2.80 -15.03 -8.09
C HIS A 159 4.18 -15.69 -8.20
N GLY A 160 4.81 -15.56 -9.36
CA GLY A 160 6.15 -16.08 -9.60
C GLY A 160 7.19 -14.98 -9.46
N GLY A 161 8.36 -15.33 -8.91
CA GLY A 161 9.51 -14.44 -8.85
C GLY A 161 9.41 -13.32 -7.80
N ASN A 162 10.41 -12.44 -7.82
CA ASN A 162 10.48 -11.29 -6.93
C ASN A 162 9.42 -10.25 -7.31
N LEU A 163 8.80 -9.60 -6.32
CA LEU A 163 7.83 -8.51 -6.48
C LEU A 163 8.48 -7.25 -7.07
N LYS A 164 8.60 -7.18 -8.40
CA LYS A 164 8.72 -5.92 -9.13
C LYS A 164 7.32 -5.36 -9.41
N ILE A 165 7.27 -4.16 -9.99
CA ILE A 165 6.00 -3.54 -10.31
C ILE A 165 5.17 -4.41 -11.26
N GLU A 166 5.80 -5.10 -12.22
CA GLU A 166 5.08 -5.96 -13.17
C GLU A 166 4.30 -7.07 -12.46
N GLN A 167 4.88 -7.70 -11.44
CA GLN A 167 4.19 -8.74 -10.65
C GLN A 167 3.00 -8.16 -9.87
N ILE A 168 3.14 -6.95 -9.32
CA ILE A 168 2.05 -6.27 -8.59
C ILE A 168 0.91 -5.92 -9.55
N LEU A 169 1.24 -5.41 -10.74
CA LEU A 169 0.25 -5.07 -11.76
C LEU A 169 -0.45 -6.31 -12.33
N GLU A 170 0.28 -7.40 -12.56
CA GLU A 170 -0.27 -8.68 -12.97
C GLU A 170 -1.23 -9.22 -11.90
N LEU A 171 -0.82 -9.21 -10.62
CA LEU A 171 -1.65 -9.62 -9.50
C LEU A 171 -2.94 -8.78 -9.41
N ALA A 172 -2.85 -7.46 -9.55
CA ALA A 172 -4.02 -6.59 -9.53
C ALA A 172 -4.97 -6.86 -10.71
N ASN A 173 -4.44 -7.01 -11.92
CA ASN A 173 -5.23 -7.34 -13.10
C ASN A 173 -5.93 -8.71 -12.95
N ASP A 174 -5.23 -9.68 -12.41
CA ASP A 174 -5.73 -11.02 -12.10
C ASP A 174 -6.88 -11.00 -11.08
N LEU A 175 -6.88 -10.06 -10.14
CA LEU A 175 -7.99 -9.83 -9.21
C LEU A 175 -9.12 -8.96 -9.81
N GLY A 176 -9.01 -8.59 -11.09
CA GLY A 176 -10.02 -7.82 -11.81
C GLY A 176 -9.86 -6.31 -11.71
N ILE A 177 -8.76 -5.81 -11.16
CA ILE A 177 -8.50 -4.37 -11.03
C ILE A 177 -8.00 -3.81 -12.35
N LYS A 178 -8.86 -3.08 -13.05
CA LYS A 178 -8.54 -2.45 -14.34
C LYS A 178 -7.71 -1.18 -14.14
N ASN A 179 -6.74 -0.93 -15.02
CA ASN A 179 -5.92 0.29 -15.06
C ASN A 179 -5.21 0.60 -13.73
N PHE A 180 -4.77 -0.43 -12.98
CA PHE A 180 -4.18 -0.26 -11.66
C PHE A 180 -2.90 0.59 -11.69
N GLU A 181 -2.04 0.39 -12.69
CA GLU A 181 -0.85 1.22 -12.92
C GLU A 181 -1.21 2.70 -12.99
N LYS A 182 -2.24 3.06 -13.77
CA LYS A 182 -2.71 4.43 -13.89
C LYS A 182 -3.19 5.00 -12.56
N SER A 183 -3.82 4.17 -11.73
CA SER A 183 -4.25 4.55 -10.38
C SER A 183 -3.06 4.88 -9.47
N ILE A 184 -1.97 4.12 -9.57
CA ILE A 184 -0.73 4.35 -8.81
C ILE A 184 -0.05 5.63 -9.29
N VAL A 185 0.21 5.77 -10.59
CA VAL A 185 1.04 6.88 -11.11
C VAL A 185 0.32 8.22 -11.11
N SER A 186 -1.02 8.22 -11.14
CA SER A 186 -1.84 9.43 -11.02
C SER A 186 -2.12 9.80 -9.56
N ASN A 187 -1.69 8.99 -8.60
CA ASN A 187 -1.88 9.24 -7.18
C ASN A 187 -1.14 10.51 -6.75
N TYR A 188 -1.80 11.37 -5.97
CA TYR A 188 -1.20 12.63 -5.52
C TYR A 188 0.06 12.43 -4.67
N LEU A 189 0.10 11.45 -3.77
CA LEU A 189 1.24 11.21 -2.88
C LEU A 189 2.44 10.67 -3.67
N PHE A 190 2.19 9.70 -4.55
CA PHE A 190 3.23 9.15 -5.42
C PHE A 190 3.81 10.21 -6.35
N LYS A 191 2.95 11.04 -6.97
CA LYS A 191 3.40 12.19 -7.76
C LYS A 191 4.19 13.20 -6.92
N SER A 192 3.70 13.51 -5.72
CA SER A 192 4.34 14.48 -4.81
C SER A 192 5.75 14.07 -4.42
N TYR A 193 6.03 12.78 -4.27
CA TYR A 193 7.38 12.27 -4.00
C TYR A 193 8.40 12.78 -5.05
N PHE A 194 8.08 12.63 -6.33
CA PHE A 194 8.99 13.03 -7.41
C PHE A 194 9.13 14.54 -7.55
N LEU A 195 8.03 15.27 -7.43
CA LEU A 195 8.03 16.72 -7.62
C LEU A 195 8.73 17.46 -6.48
N LYS A 196 8.49 17.06 -5.22
CA LYS A 196 9.12 17.70 -4.04
C LYS A 196 10.62 17.47 -3.99
N ARG A 197 11.11 16.40 -4.60
CA ARG A 197 12.55 16.07 -4.72
C ARG A 197 13.19 16.60 -5.99
N GLU A 198 12.44 17.34 -6.80
CA GLU A 198 12.90 17.91 -8.07
C GLU A 198 13.45 16.86 -9.05
N LEU A 199 13.06 15.58 -8.88
CA LEU A 199 13.46 14.48 -9.77
C LEU A 199 12.83 14.66 -11.16
N PHE A 200 11.60 15.17 -11.18
CA PHE A 200 10.87 15.54 -12.38
C PHE A 200 10.12 16.87 -12.15
N ASN A 201 9.96 17.66 -13.20
CA ASN A 201 8.96 18.73 -13.22
C ASN A 201 7.59 18.17 -13.64
N GLU A 202 6.54 18.97 -13.43
CA GLU A 202 5.15 18.63 -13.78
C GLU A 202 5.00 18.12 -15.22
N GLU A 203 5.61 18.82 -16.18
CA GLU A 203 5.51 18.47 -17.59
C GLU A 203 6.14 17.09 -17.87
N THR A 204 7.33 16.84 -17.35
CA THR A 204 8.05 15.57 -17.50
C THR A 204 7.29 14.42 -16.86
N TYR A 205 6.76 14.64 -15.65
CA TYR A 205 5.95 13.64 -14.94
C TYR A 205 4.70 13.26 -15.75
N ASN A 206 3.97 14.26 -16.27
CA ASN A 206 2.77 14.02 -17.07
C ASN A 206 3.09 13.29 -18.41
N ARG A 207 4.26 13.55 -19.01
CA ARG A 207 4.75 12.78 -20.17
C ARG A 207 5.04 11.32 -19.81
N LEU A 208 5.63 11.04 -18.65
CA LEU A 208 5.89 9.68 -18.18
C LEU A 208 4.58 8.90 -17.94
N ILE A 209 3.56 9.53 -17.36
CA ILE A 209 2.23 8.91 -17.22
C ILE A 209 1.63 8.54 -18.58
N SER A 210 1.84 9.38 -19.60
CA SER A 210 1.19 9.22 -20.91
C SER A 210 1.92 8.24 -21.84
N ASN A 211 3.25 8.20 -21.78
CA ASN A 211 4.10 7.52 -22.78
C ASN A 211 4.83 6.28 -22.24
N GLY A 212 4.71 5.99 -20.94
CA GLY A 212 5.34 4.83 -20.30
C GLY A 212 5.89 5.18 -18.92
N SER A 213 5.31 4.58 -17.90
CA SER A 213 5.57 4.94 -16.50
C SER A 213 6.77 4.21 -15.88
N LYS A 214 7.46 3.34 -16.63
CA LYS A 214 8.53 2.47 -16.13
C LYS A 214 9.59 3.20 -15.30
N ARG A 215 9.97 4.42 -15.69
CA ARG A 215 10.96 5.24 -14.95
C ARG A 215 10.51 5.60 -13.54
N LEU A 216 9.20 5.66 -13.28
CA LEU A 216 8.63 5.89 -11.95
C LEU A 216 8.81 4.68 -11.02
N PHE A 217 9.16 3.51 -11.57
CA PHE A 217 9.33 2.26 -10.82
C PHE A 217 10.79 1.79 -10.71
N GLU A 218 11.74 2.53 -11.28
CA GLU A 218 13.17 2.17 -11.28
C GLU A 218 13.76 2.02 -9.86
N MET A 219 13.25 2.76 -8.88
CA MET A 219 13.70 2.63 -7.48
C MET A 219 13.29 1.27 -6.87
N LEU A 220 12.09 0.77 -7.16
CA LEU A 220 11.67 -0.57 -6.74
C LEU A 220 12.51 -1.65 -7.45
N ASP A 221 12.70 -1.51 -8.77
CA ASP A 221 13.53 -2.44 -9.56
C ASP A 221 14.95 -2.52 -9.02
N ARG A 222 15.53 -1.37 -8.67
CA ARG A 222 16.85 -1.31 -8.07
C ARG A 222 16.88 -1.96 -6.69
N LEU A 223 15.88 -1.72 -5.83
CA LEU A 223 15.78 -2.38 -4.53
C LEU A 223 15.71 -3.91 -4.65
N VAL A 224 14.90 -4.42 -5.60
CA VAL A 224 14.82 -5.86 -5.90
C VAL A 224 16.19 -6.40 -6.35
N GLN A 225 16.90 -5.66 -7.19
CA GLN A 225 18.23 -6.04 -7.64
C GLN A 225 19.22 -6.09 -6.48
N GLU A 226 19.25 -5.07 -5.61
CA GLU A 226 20.12 -5.04 -4.43
C GLU A 226 19.82 -6.21 -3.49
N ARG A 227 18.55 -6.53 -3.25
CA ARG A 227 18.16 -7.70 -2.43
C ARG A 227 18.69 -9.00 -3.02
N ASN A 228 18.61 -9.19 -4.34
CA ASN A 228 19.17 -10.38 -4.99
C ASN A 228 20.70 -10.41 -4.92
N ASN A 229 21.36 -9.26 -5.11
CA ASN A 229 22.81 -9.16 -5.00
C ASN A 229 23.28 -9.56 -3.59
N VAL A 230 22.62 -9.03 -2.56
CA VAL A 230 22.88 -9.35 -1.15
C VAL A 230 22.64 -10.84 -0.85
N ALA A 231 21.61 -11.45 -1.43
CA ALA A 231 21.34 -12.88 -1.27
C ALA A 231 22.37 -13.78 -1.95
N HIS A 232 23.02 -13.31 -3.02
CA HIS A 232 23.98 -14.08 -3.81
C HIS A 232 25.46 -13.82 -3.43
N GLY A 233 25.78 -12.76 -2.68
CA GLY A 233 27.15 -12.54 -2.18
C GLY A 233 27.49 -11.10 -1.79
N TRP A 234 28.79 -10.80 -1.76
CA TRP A 234 29.32 -9.49 -1.40
C TRP A 234 29.29 -8.55 -2.62
N VAL A 235 28.56 -7.45 -2.51
CA VAL A 235 28.34 -6.49 -3.61
C VAL A 235 29.39 -5.37 -3.56
N GLU A 236 30.03 -5.05 -4.70
CA GLU A 236 31.02 -3.96 -4.84
C GLU A 236 30.38 -2.56 -4.92
N THR A 237 29.24 -2.44 -5.59
CA THR A 237 28.49 -1.18 -5.73
C THR A 237 27.19 -1.26 -4.94
N ARG A 238 26.96 -0.28 -4.07
CA ARG A 238 25.80 -0.25 -3.17
C ARG A 238 25.17 1.13 -3.16
N ILE A 239 23.85 1.15 -2.93
CA ILE A 239 23.17 2.40 -2.53
C ILE A 239 23.76 2.84 -1.19
N LYS A 240 23.99 4.14 -0.98
CA LYS A 240 24.43 4.60 0.34
C LYS A 240 23.30 4.41 1.34
N LEU A 241 23.65 4.00 2.57
CA LEU A 241 22.68 3.88 3.65
C LEU A 241 21.91 5.19 3.90
N SER A 242 22.60 6.34 3.82
CA SER A 242 21.98 7.68 3.86
C SER A 242 20.87 7.87 2.83
N ASP A 243 21.08 7.40 1.60
CA ASP A 243 20.15 7.56 0.49
C ASP A 243 18.98 6.58 0.63
N ILE A 244 19.23 5.40 1.24
CA ILE A 244 18.14 4.48 1.60
C ILE A 244 17.20 5.15 2.59
N ALA A 245 17.74 5.69 3.69
CA ALA A 245 16.94 6.32 4.74
C ALA A 245 16.24 7.60 4.28
N SER A 246 16.91 8.39 3.42
CA SER A 246 16.43 9.70 3.01
C SER A 246 15.68 9.70 1.69
N GLU A 247 15.73 8.65 0.86
CA GLU A 247 15.06 8.60 -0.45
C GLU A 247 14.21 7.34 -0.63
N TYR A 248 14.81 6.16 -0.46
CA TYR A 248 14.11 4.90 -0.76
C TYR A 248 12.97 4.64 0.21
N ILE A 249 13.14 4.90 1.50
CA ILE A 249 12.05 4.70 2.46
C ILE A 249 10.84 5.59 2.11
N ASP A 250 11.06 6.88 1.80
CA ASP A 250 9.98 7.79 1.42
C ASP A 250 9.31 7.38 0.09
N TYR A 251 10.10 6.88 -0.87
CA TYR A 251 9.58 6.32 -2.12
C TYR A 251 8.67 5.11 -1.84
N MET A 252 9.17 4.19 -1.01
CA MET A 252 8.49 2.94 -0.68
C MET A 252 7.20 3.19 0.12
N GLU A 253 7.18 4.18 1.02
CA GLU A 253 5.96 4.65 1.69
C GLU A 253 4.94 5.19 0.68
N SER A 254 5.39 6.08 -0.23
CA SER A 254 4.53 6.72 -1.24
C SER A 254 3.95 5.71 -2.23
N LEU A 255 4.75 4.72 -2.66
CA LEU A 255 4.31 3.63 -3.50
C LEU A 255 3.28 2.75 -2.77
N ALA A 256 3.58 2.33 -1.53
CA ALA A 256 2.69 1.50 -0.75
C ALA A 256 1.33 2.17 -0.50
N GLU A 257 1.31 3.46 -0.18
CA GLU A 257 0.06 4.21 0.02
C GLU A 257 -0.74 4.36 -1.27
N SER A 258 -0.07 4.56 -2.41
CA SER A 258 -0.76 4.63 -3.70
C SER A 258 -1.40 3.30 -4.12
N ILE A 259 -0.75 2.17 -3.79
CA ILE A 259 -1.30 0.82 -3.96
C ILE A 259 -2.53 0.66 -3.07
N LEU A 260 -2.43 1.02 -1.79
CA LEU A 260 -3.55 0.99 -0.84
C LEU A 260 -4.76 1.78 -1.36
N GLU A 261 -4.56 3.04 -1.75
CA GLU A 261 -5.63 3.88 -2.27
C GLU A 261 -6.26 3.29 -3.55
N GLY A 262 -5.45 2.68 -4.42
CA GLY A 262 -5.94 1.97 -5.60
C GLY A 262 -6.81 0.76 -5.26
N LEU A 263 -6.39 -0.05 -4.27
CA LEU A 263 -7.16 -1.21 -3.80
C LEU A 263 -8.48 -0.79 -3.15
N ILE A 264 -8.45 0.19 -2.26
CA ILE A 264 -9.65 0.77 -1.63
C ILE A 264 -10.60 1.29 -2.69
N LYS A 265 -10.09 2.08 -3.65
CA LYS A 265 -10.90 2.61 -4.75
C LYS A 265 -11.58 1.51 -5.54
N SER A 266 -10.84 0.47 -5.91
CA SER A 266 -11.39 -0.66 -6.64
C SER A 266 -12.46 -1.39 -5.84
N PHE A 267 -12.25 -1.59 -4.54
CA PHE A 267 -13.22 -2.25 -3.66
C PHE A 267 -14.55 -1.49 -3.60
N TYR A 268 -14.51 -0.16 -3.42
CA TYR A 268 -15.73 0.65 -3.37
C TYR A 268 -16.45 0.73 -4.72
N ILE A 269 -15.71 0.70 -5.83
CA ILE A 269 -16.32 0.56 -7.17
C ILE A 269 -17.07 -0.76 -7.27
N ILE A 270 -16.47 -1.87 -6.83
CA ILE A 270 -17.13 -3.19 -6.85
C ILE A 270 -18.39 -3.18 -5.95
N LYS A 271 -18.35 -2.56 -4.77
CA LYS A 271 -19.55 -2.39 -3.93
C LYS A 271 -20.65 -1.62 -4.64
N TYR A 272 -20.29 -0.53 -5.31
CA TYR A 272 -21.22 0.31 -6.06
C TYR A 272 -21.85 -0.45 -7.23
N GLU A 273 -21.04 -1.15 -8.03
CA GLU A 273 -21.51 -1.96 -9.17
C GLU A 273 -22.38 -3.17 -8.75
N ASN A 274 -22.32 -3.59 -7.49
CA ASN A 274 -23.12 -4.69 -6.92
C ASN A 274 -24.26 -4.21 -6.01
N ASP A 275 -24.69 -2.96 -6.12
CA ASP A 275 -25.80 -2.36 -5.35
C ASP A 275 -25.64 -2.50 -3.82
N LYS A 276 -24.40 -2.54 -3.32
CA LYS A 276 -24.09 -2.62 -1.88
C LYS A 276 -23.86 -1.25 -1.23
N MET A 277 -24.06 -0.17 -1.97
CA MET A 277 -23.90 1.22 -1.51
C MET A 277 -25.24 1.94 -1.44
N CYS A 278 -25.40 2.87 -0.50
CA CYS A 278 -26.59 3.73 -0.40
C CYS A 278 -26.36 5.11 -0.98
N LEU A 279 -27.33 5.61 -1.75
CA LEU A 279 -27.34 6.98 -2.26
C LEU A 279 -27.68 7.97 -1.15
N ILE A 280 -26.74 8.86 -0.85
CA ILE A 280 -26.96 10.07 -0.03
C ILE A 280 -27.58 11.18 -0.89
N GLY A 281 -27.15 11.30 -2.15
CA GLY A 281 -27.59 12.34 -3.07
C GLY A 281 -26.51 13.40 -3.35
N LYS A 282 -26.96 14.53 -3.90
CA LYS A 282 -26.08 15.68 -4.18
C LYS A 282 -25.86 16.52 -2.93
N PRO A 283 -24.70 17.18 -2.79
CA PRO A 283 -24.46 18.05 -1.66
C PRO A 283 -25.35 19.29 -1.77
N LEU A 284 -25.80 19.80 -0.63
CA LEU A 284 -26.49 21.08 -0.50
C LEU A 284 -25.55 22.23 -0.90
N LYS A 285 -24.27 22.08 -0.59
CA LYS A 285 -23.19 23.03 -0.92
C LYS A 285 -21.84 22.35 -0.88
N VAL A 286 -20.89 22.81 -1.69
CA VAL A 286 -19.48 22.46 -1.55
C VAL A 286 -18.68 23.70 -1.15
N ILE A 287 -17.78 23.54 -0.17
CA ILE A 287 -16.91 24.61 0.32
C ILE A 287 -15.47 24.21 0.06
N ASP A 288 -14.75 25.05 -0.69
CA ASP A 288 -13.32 24.89 -1.01
C ASP A 288 -12.98 23.50 -1.58
N HIS A 289 -13.92 22.89 -2.32
CA HIS A 289 -13.80 21.58 -2.98
C HIS A 289 -13.53 20.37 -2.08
N HIS A 290 -13.44 20.53 -0.75
CA HIS A 290 -13.07 19.46 0.18
C HIS A 290 -14.02 19.34 1.38
N ILE A 291 -15.01 20.22 1.50
CA ILE A 291 -16.10 20.11 2.48
C ILE A 291 -17.41 20.04 1.73
N ILE A 292 -18.22 19.04 2.03
CA ILE A 292 -19.58 18.91 1.50
C ILE A 292 -20.59 19.14 2.62
N CYS A 293 -21.61 19.95 2.34
CA CYS A 293 -22.78 20.05 3.19
C CYS A 293 -23.82 19.04 2.67
N ILE A 294 -24.21 18.06 3.48
CA ILE A 294 -25.17 17.02 3.10
C ILE A 294 -26.21 16.85 4.22
N ASN A 295 -27.40 16.39 3.84
CA ASN A 295 -28.32 15.82 4.81
C ASN A 295 -27.98 14.33 4.97
N ASN A 296 -27.71 13.89 6.20
CA ASN A 296 -27.27 12.51 6.44
C ASN A 296 -28.38 11.46 6.28
N ARG A 297 -29.65 11.87 6.14
CA ARG A 297 -30.80 10.98 6.00
C ARG A 297 -30.80 9.91 7.11
N GLU A 298 -30.80 8.64 6.77
CA GLU A 298 -30.79 7.53 7.71
C GLU A 298 -29.37 7.06 8.09
N ILE A 299 -28.32 7.71 7.59
CA ILE A 299 -26.93 7.25 7.68
C ILE A 299 -26.24 7.87 8.89
N VAL A 300 -25.55 7.03 9.65
CA VAL A 300 -24.67 7.42 10.75
C VAL A 300 -23.26 7.53 10.19
N PHE A 301 -22.66 8.72 10.26
CA PHE A 301 -21.26 8.92 9.88
C PHE A 301 -20.36 8.92 11.10
N HIS A 302 -19.19 8.32 10.95
CA HIS A 302 -18.04 8.41 11.85
C HIS A 302 -16.85 8.98 11.08
N LYS A 303 -15.91 9.59 11.81
CA LYS A 303 -14.58 9.85 11.23
C LYS A 303 -13.95 8.55 10.75
N GLU A 304 -13.16 8.65 9.70
CA GLU A 304 -12.52 7.56 8.97
C GLU A 304 -13.46 6.65 8.17
N ASP A 305 -14.77 6.88 8.18
CA ASP A 305 -15.67 6.27 7.19
C ASP A 305 -15.32 6.75 5.78
N TYR A 306 -15.72 5.96 4.77
CA TYR A 306 -15.51 6.29 3.36
C TYR A 306 -16.82 6.70 2.67
N LEU A 307 -16.70 7.71 1.81
CA LEU A 307 -17.72 8.12 0.86
C LEU A 307 -17.25 7.87 -0.56
N LEU A 308 -18.17 7.41 -1.40
CA LEU A 308 -17.96 7.31 -2.84
C LEU A 308 -18.63 8.51 -3.52
N ALA A 309 -17.85 9.33 -4.22
CA ALA A 309 -18.35 10.44 -5.01
C ALA A 309 -18.36 10.06 -6.50
N VAL A 310 -19.52 10.18 -7.15
CA VAL A 310 -19.74 9.78 -8.54
C VAL A 310 -20.21 10.98 -9.36
N LYS A 311 -19.56 11.24 -10.49
CA LYS A 311 -19.94 12.26 -11.48
C LYS A 311 -19.68 11.74 -12.90
N GLY A 312 -20.73 11.20 -13.53
CA GLY A 312 -20.58 10.48 -14.80
C GLY A 312 -19.61 9.32 -14.63
N ASN A 313 -18.55 9.28 -15.44
CA ASN A 313 -17.50 8.24 -15.35
C ASN A 313 -16.40 8.55 -14.30
N ILE A 314 -16.49 9.69 -13.61
CA ILE A 314 -15.50 10.06 -12.59
C ILE A 314 -15.98 9.51 -11.24
N ILE A 315 -15.18 8.62 -10.67
CA ILE A 315 -15.43 8.02 -9.37
C ILE A 315 -14.24 8.30 -8.44
N LYS A 316 -14.54 8.80 -7.23
CA LYS A 316 -13.58 9.10 -6.17
C LYS A 316 -14.01 8.44 -4.87
N VAL A 317 -13.04 7.96 -4.10
CA VAL A 317 -13.26 7.52 -2.73
C VAL A 317 -12.67 8.56 -1.80
N LEU A 318 -13.46 9.02 -0.84
CA LEU A 318 -13.13 10.10 0.08
C LEU A 318 -13.19 9.55 1.50
N THR A 319 -12.15 9.77 2.29
CA THR A 319 -12.15 9.42 3.71
C THR A 319 -12.62 10.62 4.53
N ILE A 320 -13.62 10.42 5.39
CA ILE A 320 -14.15 11.45 6.26
C ILE A 320 -13.09 11.81 7.31
N LYS A 321 -12.56 13.04 7.25
CA LYS A 321 -11.57 13.56 8.20
C LYS A 321 -12.18 14.45 9.27
N SER A 322 -13.27 15.12 8.95
CA SER A 322 -14.03 15.91 9.92
C SER A 322 -15.53 15.84 9.65
N ILE A 323 -16.30 15.96 10.73
CA ILE A 323 -17.75 16.09 10.68
C ILE A 323 -18.10 17.31 11.54
N GLN A 324 -18.90 18.21 11.00
CA GLN A 324 -19.37 19.40 11.70
C GLN A 324 -20.90 19.48 11.64
N LYS A 325 -21.50 19.87 12.77
CA LYS A 325 -22.92 20.25 12.87
C LYS A 325 -23.00 21.64 13.47
N ASP A 326 -23.67 22.56 12.77
CA ASP A 326 -23.83 23.95 13.20
C ASP A 326 -22.50 24.65 13.57
N GLY A 327 -21.42 24.31 12.84
CA GLY A 327 -20.08 24.86 13.06
C GLY A 327 -19.29 24.21 14.21
N VAL A 328 -19.82 23.18 14.85
CA VAL A 328 -19.16 22.44 15.94
C VAL A 328 -18.63 21.11 15.42
N ASP A 329 -17.35 20.83 15.65
CA ASP A 329 -16.72 19.54 15.34
C ASP A 329 -17.30 18.40 16.20
N ILE A 330 -17.63 17.29 15.55
CA ILE A 330 -18.14 16.08 16.20
C ILE A 330 -17.39 14.85 15.67
N GLU A 331 -17.35 13.80 16.50
CA GLU A 331 -16.72 12.51 16.14
C GLU A 331 -17.65 11.62 15.31
N HIS A 332 -18.96 11.67 15.60
CA HIS A 332 -19.97 10.86 14.93
C HIS A 332 -21.35 11.53 15.01
N ILE A 333 -22.23 11.23 14.06
CA ILE A 333 -23.61 11.75 14.01
C ILE A 333 -24.62 10.62 14.14
N LYS A 334 -25.29 10.52 15.29
CA LYS A 334 -26.37 9.52 15.53
C LYS A 334 -27.75 10.01 15.09
N GLU A 335 -27.94 11.32 15.09
CA GLU A 335 -29.21 11.93 14.68
C GLU A 335 -29.42 11.70 13.19
N LYS A 336 -30.68 11.47 12.81
CA LYS A 336 -31.07 11.23 11.42
C LYS A 336 -31.68 12.47 10.82
N ASN A 337 -31.55 12.60 9.51
CA ASN A 337 -32.13 13.66 8.70
C ASN A 337 -31.68 15.07 9.12
N VAL A 338 -30.40 15.20 9.47
CA VAL A 338 -29.76 16.46 9.85
C VAL A 338 -28.74 16.89 8.82
N ASP A 339 -28.61 18.21 8.67
CA ASP A 339 -27.61 18.81 7.80
C ASP A 339 -26.28 18.90 8.52
N ILE A 340 -25.22 18.40 7.86
CA ILE A 340 -23.87 18.33 8.40
C ILE A 340 -22.86 18.77 7.35
N GLY A 341 -21.73 19.31 7.80
CA GLY A 341 -20.51 19.45 7.01
C GLY A 341 -19.64 18.22 7.16
N VAL A 342 -19.21 17.63 6.05
CA VAL A 342 -18.25 16.52 6.02
C VAL A 342 -17.01 16.98 5.28
N GLY A 343 -15.87 16.98 5.97
CA GLY A 343 -14.58 17.41 5.45
C GLY A 343 -13.69 16.23 5.09
N PHE A 344 -12.94 16.38 4.00
CA PHE A 344 -11.96 15.42 3.50
C PHE A 344 -10.57 16.04 3.44
N GLU A 345 -9.56 15.20 3.20
CA GLU A 345 -8.19 15.63 2.95
C GLU A 345 -8.15 16.63 1.77
N LYS A 346 -7.47 17.77 1.95
CA LYS A 346 -7.36 18.79 0.91
C LYS A 346 -6.32 18.39 -0.13
N ARG A 347 -6.75 17.59 -1.11
CA ARG A 347 -5.96 17.16 -2.28
C ARG A 347 -6.69 17.40 -3.59
N VAL A 348 -5.97 17.89 -4.59
CA VAL A 348 -6.54 18.27 -5.90
C VAL A 348 -7.20 17.08 -6.62
N ASP A 349 -6.66 15.88 -6.46
CA ASP A 349 -7.24 14.65 -7.02
C ASP A 349 -8.56 14.26 -6.35
N LEU A 350 -8.81 14.73 -5.12
CA LEU A 350 -10.03 14.49 -4.35
C LEU A 350 -11.09 15.59 -4.48
N ASN A 351 -10.76 16.75 -5.07
CA ASN A 351 -11.69 17.89 -5.23
C ASN A 351 -13.06 17.48 -5.78
N VAL A 352 -14.13 17.90 -5.11
CA VAL A 352 -15.52 17.68 -5.53
C VAL A 352 -16.24 18.99 -5.83
N ASP A 353 -17.40 18.91 -6.47
CA ASP A 353 -18.32 20.01 -6.75
C ASP A 353 -19.78 19.54 -6.62
N GLU A 354 -20.74 20.46 -6.75
CA GLU A 354 -22.18 20.19 -6.53
C GLU A 354 -22.79 19.20 -7.51
N LYS A 355 -22.08 18.83 -8.59
CA LYS A 355 -22.57 17.87 -9.58
C LYS A 355 -22.28 16.42 -9.18
N TYR A 356 -21.47 16.18 -8.15
CA TYR A 356 -21.23 14.84 -7.63
C TYR A 356 -22.43 14.32 -6.84
N GLU A 357 -22.70 13.03 -6.99
CA GLU A 357 -23.58 12.27 -6.11
C GLU A 357 -22.73 11.46 -5.14
N PHE A 358 -23.16 11.43 -3.89
CA PHE A 358 -22.44 10.77 -2.81
C PHE A 358 -23.15 9.48 -2.41
N TYR A 359 -22.34 8.45 -2.14
CA TYR A 359 -22.78 7.16 -1.68
C TYR A 359 -21.95 6.72 -0.48
N CYS A 360 -22.53 5.92 0.41
CA CYS A 360 -21.84 5.32 1.54
C CYS A 360 -22.23 3.85 1.71
N GLU A 361 -21.57 3.17 2.64
CA GLU A 361 -22.00 1.84 3.07
C GLU A 361 -23.31 1.94 3.87
N LYS A 362 -24.09 0.85 3.85
CA LYS A 362 -25.34 0.73 4.62
C LYS A 362 -25.11 0.64 6.12
#